data_AF-K1YUG5-F1
#
_entry.id   AF-K1YUG5-F1
#
_cell.length_a   1.000
_cell.length_b   1.000
_cell.length_c   1.000
_cell.angle_alpha   90.00
_cell.angle_beta   90.00
_cell.angle_gamma   90.00
#
_symmetry.space_group_name_H-M   'P 1'
#
loop_
_entity.id
_entity.type
_entity.pdbx_description
1 polymer ?
#
loop_
_entity_poly.entity_id
_entity_poly.type
_entity_poly.pdbx_seq_one_letter_code
_entity_poly.pdbx_strand_id
1 'polypeptide(L)'
;MSISIKTEKEIEIMRKAGKLLAGVMTEIESRVHPDTSTLEIDKLAEELILRAGARPAFKGYGGGSNPFPATVCASVNDEIVHGI
;
A
#
# COMPACT_ATOMS: atom_id res chain seq x y z
N MET A 1 -9.76 -4.10 25.21
CA MET A 1 -8.99 -3.32 24.22
C MET A 1 -9.02 -1.87 24.64
N SER A 2 -7.86 -1.23 24.79
CA SER A 2 -7.76 0.22 25.00
C SER A 2 -7.49 0.91 23.66
N ILE A 3 -8.10 2.08 23.46
CA ILE A 3 -7.79 2.94 22.32
C ILE A 3 -6.58 3.79 22.71
N SER A 4 -5.50 3.69 21.94
CA SER A 4 -4.31 4.52 22.12
C SER A 4 -4.59 5.93 21.60
N ILE A 5 -4.52 6.93 22.50
CA ILE A 5 -4.48 8.34 22.10
C ILE A 5 -3.08 8.65 21.61
N LYS A 6 -2.98 9.13 20.36
CA LYS A 6 -1.70 9.48 19.74
C LYS A 6 -1.15 10.78 20.31
N THR A 7 0.16 10.81 20.53
CA THR A 7 0.91 12.02 20.82
C THR A 7 0.98 12.92 19.58
N GLU A 8 1.23 14.21 19.76
CA GLU A 8 1.41 15.16 18.64
C GLU A 8 2.49 14.71 17.65
N LYS A 9 3.58 14.12 18.18
CA LYS A 9 4.67 13.56 17.37
C LYS A 9 4.20 12.39 16.50
N GLU A 10 3.44 11.45 17.05
CA GLU A 10 2.88 10.33 16.28
C GLU A 10 1.91 10.82 15.21
N ILE A 11 1.06 11.80 15.54
CA ILE A 11 0.13 12.42 14.59
C ILE A 11 0.89 13.04 13.43
N GLU A 12 1.98 13.76 13.69
CA GLU A 12 2.79 14.36 12.63
C GLU A 12 3.49 13.32 11.74
N ILE A 13 3.97 12.22 12.32
CA ILE A 13 4.51 11.09 11.55
C ILE A 13 3.43 10.48 10.66
N MET A 14 2.24 10.21 11.20
CA MET A 14 1.11 9.67 10.45
C MET A 14 0.67 10.60 9.32
N ARG A 15 0.67 11.93 9.55
CA ARG A 15 0.34 12.93 8.53
C ARG A 15 1.31 12.90 7.36
N LYS A 16 2.62 12.80 7.63
CA LYS A 16 3.64 12.67 6.57
C LYS A 16 3.47 11.38 5.77
N ALA A 17 3.30 10.25 6.46
CA ALA A 17 3.07 8.96 5.81
C ALA A 17 1.78 8.95 4.96
N GLY A 18 0.69 9.54 5.47
CA GLY A 18 -0.57 9.64 4.74
C GLY A 18 -0.47 10.50 3.47
N LYS A 19 0.25 11.63 3.52
CA LYS A 19 0.51 12.45 2.32
C LYS A 19 1.31 11.70 1.25
N LEU A 20 2.34 10.96 1.66
CA LEU A 20 3.12 10.12 0.75
C LEU A 20 2.23 9.05 0.11
N LEU A 21 1.45 8.33 0.91
CA LEU A 21 0.52 7.30 0.41
C LEU A 21 -0.49 7.89 -0.58
N ALA A 22 -1.06 9.06 -0.29
CA ALA A 22 -1.99 9.72 -1.20
C ALA A 22 -1.35 10.04 -2.56
N GLY A 23 -0.08 10.46 -2.57
CA GLY A 23 0.70 10.65 -3.80
C GLY A 23 0.87 9.34 -4.58
N VAL A 24 1.25 8.25 -3.92
CA VAL A 24 1.36 6.93 -4.56
C VAL A 24 0.03 6.47 -5.17
N MET A 25 -1.08 6.64 -4.45
CA MET A 25 -2.41 6.28 -4.95
C MET A 25 -2.83 7.10 -6.17
N THR A 26 -2.45 8.39 -6.21
CA THR A 26 -2.74 9.27 -7.37
C THR A 26 -2.01 8.80 -8.62
N GLU A 27 -0.73 8.43 -8.48
CA GLU A 27 0.06 7.90 -9.60
C GLU A 27 -0.47 6.54 -10.08
N ILE A 28 -0.85 5.65 -9.15
CA ILE A 28 -1.49 4.37 -9.48
C ILE A 28 -2.78 4.60 -10.26
N GLU A 29 -3.68 5.48 -9.77
CA GLU A 29 -4.95 5.79 -10.43
C GLU A 29 -4.75 6.22 -11.89
N SER A 30 -3.73 7.03 -12.16
CA SER A 30 -3.41 7.50 -13.52
C SER A 30 -2.98 6.38 -14.48
N ARG A 31 -2.53 5.24 -13.95
CA ARG A 31 -2.06 4.09 -14.74
C ARG A 31 -3.14 3.02 -14.93
N VAL A 32 -4.25 3.08 -14.20
CA VAL A 32 -5.32 2.07 -14.29
C VAL A 32 -6.18 2.35 -15.53
N HIS A 33 -6.04 1.48 -16.53
CA HIS A 33 -6.86 1.47 -17.75
C HIS A 33 -7.04 0.03 -18.24
N PRO A 34 -7.97 -0.24 -19.19
CA PRO A 34 -8.08 -1.56 -19.81
C PRO A 34 -6.72 -2.08 -20.27
N ASP A 35 -6.51 -3.39 -20.12
CA ASP A 35 -5.26 -4.10 -20.39
C ASP A 35 -4.10 -3.86 -19.39
N THR A 36 -4.30 -3.05 -18.34
CA THR A 36 -3.33 -2.94 -17.23
C THR A 36 -3.43 -4.16 -16.31
N SER A 37 -2.33 -4.86 -16.10
CA SER A 37 -2.28 -5.98 -15.15
C SER A 37 -2.11 -5.50 -13.70
N THR A 38 -2.63 -6.27 -12.74
CA THR A 38 -2.43 -6.01 -11.30
C THR A 38 -0.95 -6.05 -10.90
N LEU A 39 -0.14 -6.88 -11.58
CA LEU A 39 1.31 -6.93 -11.39
C LEU A 39 2.02 -5.64 -11.83
N GLU A 40 1.57 -4.97 -12.89
CA GLU A 40 2.10 -3.65 -13.27
C GLU A 40 1.80 -2.59 -12.21
N ILE A 41 0.58 -2.63 -11.65
CA ILE A 41 0.18 -1.73 -10.56
C ILE A 41 1.05 -1.97 -9.32
N ASP A 42 1.28 -3.24 -8.96
CA ASP A 42 2.12 -3.61 -7.81
C ASP A 42 3.56 -3.12 -7.97
N LYS A 43 4.16 -3.30 -9.15
CA LYS A 43 5.52 -2.83 -9.45
C LYS A 43 5.63 -1.31 -9.38
N LEU A 44 4.65 -0.59 -9.93
CA LEU A 44 4.60 0.87 -9.86
C LEU A 44 4.52 1.34 -8.40
N ALA A 45 3.65 0.73 -7.61
CA ALA A 45 3.50 1.04 -6.19
C ALA A 45 4.81 0.81 -5.42
N GLU A 46 5.46 -0.34 -5.63
CA GLU A 46 6.75 -0.66 -5.00
C GLU A 46 7.82 0.35 -5.37
N GLU A 47 7.94 0.69 -6.66
CA GLU A 47 8.90 1.68 -7.14
C GLU A 47 8.68 3.06 -6.51
N LEU A 48 7.42 3.55 -6.47
CA LEU A 48 7.09 4.84 -5.89
C LEU A 48 7.37 4.90 -4.39
N ILE A 49 6.99 3.85 -3.65
CA ILE A 49 7.20 3.76 -2.20
C ILE A 49 8.69 3.72 -1.87
N LEU A 50 9.47 2.91 -2.59
CA LEU A 50 10.92 2.82 -2.38
C LEU A 50 11.64 4.12 -2.77
N ARG A 51 11.25 4.76 -3.89
CA ARG A 51 11.81 6.06 -4.30
C ARG A 51 11.52 7.17 -3.28
N ALA A 52 10.40 7.09 -2.59
CA ALA A 52 10.05 8.02 -1.52
C ALA A 52 10.74 7.71 -0.17
N GLY A 53 11.64 6.71 -0.13
CA GLY A 53 12.35 6.30 1.09
C GLY A 53 11.47 5.58 2.11
N ALA A 54 10.29 5.11 1.70
CA ALA A 54 9.37 4.33 2.52
C ALA A 54 9.53 2.83 2.24
N ARG A 55 8.75 2.01 2.95
CA ARG A 55 8.72 0.55 2.77
C ARG A 55 7.30 0.07 2.48
N PRO A 56 7.11 -0.91 1.58
CA PRO A 56 5.82 -1.58 1.40
C PRO A 56 5.32 -2.15 2.74
N ALA A 57 4.11 -1.78 3.13
CA ALA A 57 3.56 -2.23 4.41
C ALA A 57 3.08 -3.69 4.35
N PHE A 58 2.60 -4.13 3.19
CA PHE A 58 2.02 -5.46 2.99
C PHE A 58 3.03 -6.51 2.53
N LYS A 59 4.08 -6.12 1.82
CA LYS A 59 5.05 -7.09 1.28
C LYS A 59 5.83 -7.75 2.42
N GLY A 60 5.66 -9.05 2.57
CA GLY A 60 6.20 -9.81 3.70
C GLY A 60 5.39 -9.68 5.00
N TYR A 61 4.22 -9.02 4.97
CA TYR A 61 3.32 -8.91 6.12
C TYR A 61 2.59 -10.24 6.37
N GLY A 62 2.38 -10.58 7.63
CA GLY A 62 1.84 -11.86 8.06
C GLY A 62 2.93 -12.77 8.64
N GLY A 63 2.62 -13.48 9.73
CA GLY A 63 3.54 -14.43 10.35
C GLY A 63 3.41 -15.84 9.75
N GLY A 64 4.40 -16.70 10.01
CA GLY A 64 4.32 -18.13 9.70
C GLY A 64 4.66 -18.49 8.24
N SER A 65 3.89 -19.42 7.66
CA SER A 65 4.17 -20.04 6.35
C SER A 65 3.50 -19.35 5.15
N ASN A 66 2.80 -18.23 5.36
CA ASN A 66 2.07 -17.55 4.29
C ASN A 66 2.16 -16.01 4.40
N PRO A 67 3.35 -15.41 4.20
CA PRO A 67 3.48 -13.96 4.13
C PRO A 67 2.80 -13.43 2.86
N PHE A 68 2.17 -12.26 2.95
CA PHE A 68 1.59 -11.59 1.80
C PHE A 68 2.70 -11.17 0.83
N PRO A 69 2.63 -11.53 -0.47
CA PRO A 69 3.78 -11.45 -1.37
C PRO A 69 3.94 -10.10 -2.09
N ALA A 70 2.92 -9.24 -2.05
CA ALA A 70 2.82 -8.04 -2.88
C ALA A 70 2.84 -6.73 -2.05
N THR A 71 3.05 -5.62 -2.73
CA THR A 71 3.01 -4.26 -2.18
C THR A 71 1.58 -3.74 -2.07
N VAL A 72 0.72 -4.07 -3.03
CA VAL A 72 -0.70 -3.68 -3.06
C VAL A 72 -1.60 -4.90 -3.00
N CYS A 73 -2.83 -4.69 -2.54
CA CYS A 73 -3.92 -5.64 -2.71
C CYS A 73 -4.75 -5.21 -3.91
N ALA A 74 -4.86 -6.04 -4.94
CA ALA A 74 -5.65 -5.75 -6.14
C ALA A 74 -6.87 -6.67 -6.22
N SER A 75 -8.01 -6.18 -5.71
CA SER A 75 -9.25 -6.95 -5.62
C SER A 75 -10.21 -6.59 -6.76
N VAL A 76 -10.25 -7.43 -7.79
CA VAL A 76 -11.06 -7.21 -9.01
C VAL A 76 -12.40 -7.93 -8.89
N ASN A 77 -13.49 -7.24 -9.23
CA ASN A 77 -14.87 -7.78 -9.30
C ASN A 77 -15.36 -8.43 -7.99
N ASP A 78 -15.41 -9.76 -7.95
CA ASP A 78 -15.89 -10.58 -6.84
C ASP A 78 -14.82 -10.88 -5.78
N GLU A 79 -13.56 -10.50 -6.04
CA GLU A 79 -12.51 -10.53 -5.04
C GLU A 79 -12.83 -9.51 -3.92
N ILE A 80 -12.93 -9.99 -2.68
CA ILE A 80 -13.44 -9.16 -1.58
C ILE A 80 -12.39 -8.14 -1.11
N VAL A 81 -11.23 -8.64 -0.69
CA VAL A 81 -10.06 -7.88 -0.21
C VAL A 81 -8.82 -8.75 -0.34
N HIS A 82 -7.62 -8.14 -0.30
CA HIS A 82 -6.34 -8.86 -0.30
C HIS A 82 -6.06 -9.71 -1.56
N GLY A 83 -6.61 -9.33 -2.72
CA GLY A 83 -6.23 -9.94 -4.00
C GLY A 83 -4.74 -9.75 -4.28
N ILE A 84 -4.10 -10.76 -4.87
CA ILE A 84 -2.67 -10.81 -5.22
C ILE A 84 -2.48 -10.56 -6.71
#